data_AF-X0X2K8-F1
#
_entry.id   AF-X0X2K8-F1
#
_cell.length_a   1.000
_cell.length_b   1.000
_cell.length_c   1.000
_cell.angle_alpha   90.00
_cell.angle_beta   90.00
_cell.angle_gamma   90.00
#
_symmetry.space_group_name_H-M   'P 1'
#
loop_
_entity.id
_entity.type
_entity.pdbx_description
1 polymer ?
#
loop_
_entity_poly.entity_id
_entity_poly.type
_entity_poly.pdbx_seq_one_letter_code
_entity_poly.pdbx_strand_id
1 'polypeptide(L)'
;GEPSLGEFWHQVECAKENDFTVVCELPQPFAPFLAHTTIGILPQHRLEDLSAEGLFIVPFNEQPIGTGPFILRALNGQKALLESNPSYHWGEPAIAEIELRFFSDYRSATSAVQDERVQGLFVGPEASPDILEQLQQEKRLQRLASRRNSYTLLYLNTRMPPLNDRSVRQALIYALDREAIVADRLDGRAQLADNPIVPGTWAYSADIRSYRHDPQKTRSLLEESGWQINSRGVLEKEGRELRLEILTDNDPERVAIGQEIA
;
A
#
# COMPACT_ATOMS: atom_id res chain seq x y z
N GLY A 1 4.69 11.00 10.22
CA GLY A 1 5.09 9.59 9.99
C GLY A 1 3.93 8.69 10.38
N GLU A 2 4.13 7.37 10.30
CA GLU A 2 3.14 6.38 10.75
C GLU A 2 3.00 6.44 12.29
N PRO A 3 1.80 6.65 12.87
CA PRO A 3 1.63 6.80 14.32
C PRO A 3 2.10 5.59 15.13
N SER A 4 1.80 4.38 14.66
CA SER A 4 2.21 3.09 15.27
C SER A 4 3.73 2.98 15.42
N LEU A 5 4.47 3.39 14.39
CA LEU A 5 5.93 3.42 14.39
C LEU A 5 6.45 4.45 15.42
N GLY A 6 5.79 5.60 15.51
CA GLY A 6 6.06 6.59 16.55
C GLY A 6 5.87 6.00 17.96
N GLU A 7 4.70 5.42 18.24
CA GLU A 7 4.39 4.78 19.53
C GLU A 7 5.38 3.67 19.90
N PHE A 8 5.83 2.89 18.90
CA PHE A 8 6.88 1.89 19.10
C PHE A 8 8.19 2.53 19.54
N TRP A 9 8.69 3.53 18.82
CA TRP A 9 9.97 4.18 19.13
C TRP A 9 9.97 4.94 20.46
N HIS A 10 8.81 5.39 20.97
CA HIS A 10 8.71 5.96 22.32
C HIS A 10 8.92 4.93 23.45
N GLN A 11 8.84 3.64 23.15
CA GLN A 11 9.04 2.56 24.12
C GLN A 11 10.45 1.96 24.06
N VAL A 12 11.27 2.34 23.08
CA VAL A 12 12.63 1.83 22.90
C VAL A 12 13.61 2.84 23.49
N GLU A 13 14.45 2.40 24.41
CA GLU A 13 15.52 3.23 24.97
C GLU A 13 16.83 2.94 24.23
N CYS A 14 17.35 3.91 23.48
CA CYS A 14 18.63 3.78 22.80
C CYS A 14 19.68 4.71 23.41
N ALA A 15 20.86 4.18 23.71
CA ALA A 15 21.99 4.92 24.26
C ALA A 15 23.24 4.75 23.40
N LYS A 16 24.02 5.82 23.30
CA LYS A 16 25.37 5.77 22.73
C LYS A 16 26.28 5.04 23.71
N GLU A 17 26.83 3.90 23.30
CA GLU A 17 27.88 3.22 24.07
C GLU A 17 29.26 3.77 23.70
N ASN A 18 29.52 4.00 22.41
CA ASN A 18 30.71 4.67 21.90
C ASN A 18 30.44 5.31 20.52
N ASP A 19 31.47 5.83 19.85
CA ASP A 19 31.33 6.55 18.56
C ASP A 19 30.75 5.70 17.41
N PHE A 20 30.85 4.37 17.49
CA PHE A 20 30.35 3.44 16.47
C PHE A 20 29.41 2.38 17.05
N THR A 21 28.90 2.56 18.26
CA THR A 21 28.03 1.57 18.91
C THR A 21 26.86 2.25 19.61
N VAL A 22 25.65 1.84 19.24
CA VAL A 22 24.39 2.20 19.87
C VAL A 22 23.78 0.93 20.43
N VAL A 23 23.36 0.98 21.70
CA VAL A 23 22.64 -0.10 22.37
C VAL A 23 21.19 0.35 22.53
N CYS A 24 20.26 -0.47 22.07
CA CYS A 24 18.83 -0.24 22.23
C CYS A 24 18.21 -1.33 23.10
N GLU A 25 17.58 -0.94 24.19
CA GLU A 25 16.82 -1.80 25.08
C GLU A 25 15.34 -1.76 24.69
N LEU A 26 14.75 -2.96 24.57
CA LEU A 26 13.36 -3.13 24.22
C LEU A 26 12.58 -3.62 25.44
N PRO A 27 11.33 -3.16 25.63
CA PRO A 27 10.52 -3.55 26.79
C PRO A 27 10.11 -5.03 26.78
N GLN A 28 10.15 -5.66 25.60
CA GLN A 28 9.89 -7.07 25.39
C GLN A 28 10.58 -7.55 24.11
N PRO A 29 10.80 -8.87 23.95
CA PRO A 29 11.30 -9.41 22.69
C PRO A 29 10.42 -9.00 21.50
N PHE A 30 11.03 -8.38 20.48
CA PHE A 30 10.33 -7.91 19.29
C PHE A 30 11.14 -8.26 18.03
N ALA A 31 10.81 -9.38 17.40
CA ALA A 31 11.51 -9.89 16.22
C ALA A 31 11.60 -8.86 15.05
N PRO A 32 10.60 -8.01 14.78
CA PRO A 32 10.67 -7.03 13.70
C PRO A 32 11.57 -5.81 13.97
N PHE A 33 12.24 -5.70 15.12
CA PHE A 33 13.00 -4.49 15.50
C PHE A 33 13.98 -4.02 14.42
N LEU A 34 14.77 -4.93 13.84
CA LEU A 34 15.75 -4.59 12.80
C LEU A 34 15.10 -4.04 11.52
N ALA A 35 13.85 -4.41 11.23
CA ALA A 35 13.12 -3.82 10.10
C ALA A 35 12.64 -2.39 10.41
N HIS A 36 12.52 -2.02 11.69
CA HIS A 36 12.14 -0.68 12.12
C HIS A 36 13.35 0.27 12.18
N THR A 37 14.58 -0.25 12.22
CA THR A 37 15.83 0.52 12.23
C THR A 37 16.32 0.90 10.83
N THR A 38 15.53 0.68 9.77
CA THR A 38 15.90 1.02 8.38
C THR A 38 15.49 2.45 7.97
N ILE A 39 15.02 3.26 8.93
CA ILE A 39 14.69 4.67 8.70
C ILE A 39 15.99 5.45 8.46
N GLY A 40 15.95 6.45 7.59
CA GLY A 40 17.11 7.30 7.32
C GLY A 40 17.64 7.97 8.59
N ILE A 41 18.94 7.85 8.84
CA ILE A 41 19.61 8.46 9.99
C ILE A 41 19.74 9.97 9.76
N LEU A 42 19.35 10.76 10.77
CA LEU A 42 19.39 12.21 10.73
C LEU A 42 20.70 12.77 11.32
N PRO A 43 21.28 13.84 10.74
CA PRO A 43 22.53 14.42 11.23
C PRO A 43 22.30 15.28 12.48
N GLN A 44 22.68 14.77 13.66
CA GLN A 44 22.55 15.48 14.94
C GLN A 44 23.11 16.91 14.89
N HIS A 45 24.33 17.09 14.38
CA HIS A 45 25.02 18.40 14.30
C HIS A 45 24.29 19.48 13.46
N ARG A 46 23.18 19.13 12.79
CA ARG A 46 22.33 20.08 12.06
C ARG A 46 20.98 20.31 12.71
N LEU A 47 20.54 19.39 13.57
CA LEU A 47 19.15 19.27 14.00
C LEU A 47 18.97 19.21 15.52
N GLU A 48 20.05 19.13 16.30
CA GLU A 48 19.98 18.94 17.77
C GLU A 48 19.27 20.07 18.52
N ASP A 49 19.36 21.30 18.02
CA ASP A 49 18.70 22.46 18.64
C ASP A 49 17.23 22.61 18.26
N LEU A 50 16.69 21.72 17.41
CA LEU A 50 15.32 21.79 16.92
C LEU A 50 14.38 20.94 17.79
N SER A 51 13.21 21.50 18.08
CA SER A 51 12.10 20.70 18.59
C SER A 51 11.57 19.76 17.50
N ALA A 52 10.81 18.73 17.90
CA ALA A 52 10.10 17.87 16.97
C ALA A 52 9.18 18.64 16.00
N GLU A 53 8.57 19.73 16.47
CA GLU A 53 7.76 20.62 15.63
C GLU A 53 8.62 21.45 14.65
N GLY A 54 9.79 21.91 15.12
CA GLY A 54 10.76 22.61 14.29
C GLY A 54 11.29 21.79 13.12
N LEU A 55 11.33 20.45 13.24
CA LEU A 55 11.73 19.55 12.15
C LEU A 55 10.78 19.61 10.93
N PHE A 56 9.54 20.06 11.07
CA PHE A 56 8.60 20.12 9.94
C PHE A 56 8.82 21.34 9.02
N ILE A 57 9.38 22.43 9.53
CA ILE A 57 9.43 23.73 8.85
C ILE A 57 10.85 24.30 8.68
N VAL A 58 11.86 23.45 8.88
CA VAL A 58 13.27 23.82 8.82
C VAL A 58 13.79 23.82 7.35
N PRO A 59 14.61 24.81 6.94
CA PRO A 59 15.22 24.85 5.60
C PRO A 59 16.00 23.58 5.19
N PHE A 60 16.46 22.80 6.18
CA PHE A 60 17.04 21.46 5.99
C PHE A 60 16.16 20.55 5.13
N ASN A 61 14.83 20.67 5.18
CA ASN A 61 13.92 19.84 4.39
C ASN A 61 14.01 20.10 2.89
N GLU A 62 14.49 21.28 2.48
CA GLU A 62 14.73 21.63 1.06
C GLU A 62 16.19 21.34 0.63
N GLN A 63 17.10 21.22 1.59
CA GLN A 63 18.52 20.94 1.37
C GLN A 63 19.04 19.89 2.37
N PRO A 64 18.52 18.65 2.32
CA PRO A 64 18.83 17.64 3.30
C PRO A 64 20.26 17.17 3.12
N ILE A 65 20.94 16.95 4.24
CA ILE A 65 22.25 16.30 4.28
C ILE A 65 22.04 14.89 4.83
N GLY A 66 22.44 13.89 4.07
CA GLY A 66 22.32 12.49 4.44
C GLY A 66 23.54 11.66 4.02
N THR A 67 23.46 10.36 4.26
CA THR A 67 24.53 9.38 3.98
C THR A 67 24.21 8.48 2.78
N GLY A 68 23.17 8.82 2.02
CA GLY A 68 22.68 8.06 0.88
C GLY A 68 23.56 8.16 -0.38
N PRO A 69 23.21 7.39 -1.43
CA PRO A 69 23.97 7.35 -2.68
C PRO A 69 23.87 8.63 -3.51
N PHE A 70 22.84 9.45 -3.32
CA PHE A 70 22.65 10.69 -4.07
C PHE A 70 22.44 11.89 -3.13
N ILE A 71 22.94 13.05 -3.56
CA ILE A 71 22.87 14.33 -2.86
C ILE A 71 21.82 15.19 -3.56
N LEU A 72 20.87 15.74 -2.81
CA LEU A 72 19.91 16.70 -3.34
C LEU A 72 20.60 18.05 -3.60
N ARG A 73 20.59 18.50 -4.86
CA ARG A 73 21.19 19.76 -5.29
C ARG A 73 20.19 20.88 -5.51
N ALA A 74 19.02 20.53 -6.01
CA ALA A 74 17.94 21.48 -6.21
C ALA A 74 16.60 20.77 -6.01
N LEU A 75 15.66 21.48 -5.38
CA LEU A 75 14.28 21.06 -5.24
C LEU A 75 13.38 22.25 -5.49
N ASN A 76 12.36 22.07 -6.31
CA ASN A 76 11.26 23.02 -6.46
C ASN A 76 9.98 22.27 -6.83
N GLY A 77 8.88 22.99 -7.02
CA GLY A 77 7.58 22.40 -7.34
C GLY A 77 7.50 21.63 -8.68
N GLN A 78 8.54 21.70 -9.52
CA GLN A 78 8.56 21.03 -10.83
C GLN A 78 9.61 19.91 -10.92
N LYS A 79 10.68 19.96 -10.11
CA LYS A 79 11.74 18.96 -10.17
C LYS A 79 12.59 18.85 -8.91
N ALA A 80 13.25 17.70 -8.78
CA ALA A 80 14.39 17.47 -7.89
C ALA A 80 15.62 17.05 -8.71
N LEU A 81 16.76 17.69 -8.45
CA LEU A 81 18.05 17.36 -9.03
C LEU A 81 18.91 16.65 -7.99
N LEU A 82 19.37 15.45 -8.33
CA LEU A 82 20.16 14.58 -7.48
C LEU A 82 21.51 14.31 -8.16
N GLU A 83 22.61 14.54 -7.48
CA GLU A 83 23.96 14.20 -7.96
C GLU A 83 24.50 12.98 -7.22
N SER A 84 25.38 12.20 -7.86
CA SER A 84 26.06 11.09 -7.21
C SER A 84 26.82 11.56 -5.96
N ASN A 85 26.79 10.74 -4.92
CA ASN A 85 27.64 10.91 -3.75
C ASN A 85 28.94 10.11 -3.98
N PRO A 86 30.07 10.76 -4.32
CA PRO A 86 31.34 10.06 -4.56
C PRO A 86 31.88 9.40 -3.29
N SER A 87 31.42 9.84 -2.11
CA SER A 87 31.81 9.32 -0.80
C SER A 87 30.80 8.31 -0.24
N TYR A 88 29.91 7.75 -1.08
CA TYR A 88 28.94 6.76 -0.63
C TYR A 88 29.65 5.49 -0.12
N HIS A 89 29.22 5.00 1.05
CA HIS A 89 29.91 3.93 1.78
C HIS A 89 29.88 2.56 1.09
N TRP A 90 29.00 2.36 0.09
CA TRP A 90 28.99 1.16 -0.78
C TRP A 90 29.58 1.40 -2.17
N GLY A 91 30.30 2.52 -2.35
CA GLY A 91 30.93 2.91 -3.61
C GLY A 91 30.12 3.95 -4.38
N GLU A 92 30.81 4.75 -5.19
CA GLU A 92 30.19 5.79 -6.00
C GLU A 92 29.13 5.21 -6.98
N PRO A 93 27.92 5.79 -7.05
CA PRO A 93 26.94 5.39 -8.05
C PRO A 93 27.46 5.57 -9.49
N ALA A 94 27.19 4.60 -10.36
CA ALA A 94 27.54 4.70 -11.78
C ALA A 94 26.75 5.79 -12.54
N ILE A 95 25.60 6.21 -11.99
CA ILE A 95 24.78 7.30 -12.53
C ILE A 95 25.24 8.59 -11.85
N ALA A 96 25.76 9.53 -12.65
CA ALA A 96 26.25 10.81 -12.14
C ALA A 96 25.14 11.75 -11.66
N GLU A 97 23.98 11.73 -12.33
CA GLU A 97 22.89 12.67 -12.05
C GLU A 97 21.52 12.01 -12.31
N ILE A 98 20.55 12.33 -11.47
CA ILE A 98 19.14 11.97 -11.64
C ILE A 98 18.31 13.26 -11.52
N GLU A 99 17.56 13.60 -12.57
CA GLU A 99 16.54 14.64 -12.50
C GLU A 99 15.15 13.99 -12.41
N LEU A 100 14.50 14.14 -11.25
CA LEU A 100 13.11 13.75 -11.06
C LEU A 100 12.22 14.92 -11.46
N ARG A 101 11.37 14.74 -12.47
CA ARG A 101 10.40 15.75 -12.91
C ARG A 101 9.01 15.41 -12.39
N PHE A 102 8.31 16.42 -11.89
CA PHE A 102 6.97 16.29 -11.32
C PHE A 102 5.93 16.72 -12.36
N PHE A 103 4.94 15.84 -12.58
CA PHE A 103 3.82 16.09 -13.49
C PHE A 103 2.52 15.98 -12.71
N SER A 104 1.56 16.83 -13.03
CA SER A 104 0.23 16.82 -12.43
C SER A 104 -0.64 15.65 -12.88
N ASP A 105 -0.31 15.04 -14.02
CA ASP A 105 -1.11 14.00 -14.65
C ASP A 105 -0.27 13.14 -15.61
N TYR A 106 -0.75 11.92 -15.87
CA TYR A 106 -0.07 10.96 -16.73
C TYR A 106 -0.04 11.32 -18.22
N ARG A 107 -0.97 12.15 -18.73
CA ARG A 107 -0.94 12.56 -20.15
C ARG A 107 0.26 13.46 -20.38
N SER A 108 0.46 14.44 -19.52
CA SER A 108 1.62 15.34 -19.53
C SER A 108 2.93 14.56 -19.36
N ALA A 109 2.96 13.58 -18.46
CA ALA A 109 4.14 12.74 -18.24
C ALA A 109 4.45 11.82 -19.43
N THR A 110 3.43 11.24 -20.05
CA THR A 110 3.56 10.38 -21.25
C THR A 110 4.06 11.18 -22.46
N SER A 111 3.54 12.40 -22.66
CA SER A 111 4.07 13.31 -23.68
C SER A 111 5.54 13.65 -23.43
N ALA A 112 5.97 13.81 -22.18
CA ALA A 112 7.38 14.05 -21.86
C ALA A 112 8.28 12.85 -22.21
N VAL A 113 7.79 11.62 -22.07
CA VAL A 113 8.49 10.40 -22.53
C VAL A 113 8.62 10.40 -24.06
N GLN A 114 7.52 10.68 -24.75
CA GLN A 114 7.43 10.69 -26.22
C GLN A 114 8.34 11.75 -26.85
N ASP A 115 8.38 12.94 -26.25
CA ASP A 115 9.27 14.04 -26.66
C ASP A 115 10.73 13.84 -26.18
N GLU A 116 11.03 12.70 -25.56
CA GLU A 116 12.34 12.36 -24.99
C GLU A 116 12.86 13.36 -23.94
N ARG A 117 11.96 14.12 -23.32
CA ARG A 117 12.27 15.05 -22.21
C ARG A 117 12.55 14.31 -20.90
N VAL A 118 12.12 13.06 -20.79
CA VAL A 118 12.45 12.12 -19.70
C VAL A 118 12.77 10.74 -20.27
N GLN A 119 13.55 9.96 -19.52
CA GLN A 119 14.02 8.63 -19.94
C GLN A 119 13.17 7.48 -19.38
N GLY A 120 12.23 7.79 -18.48
CA GLY A 120 11.36 6.82 -17.86
C GLY A 120 10.27 7.50 -17.05
N LEU A 121 9.30 6.70 -16.60
CA LEU A 121 8.15 7.17 -15.84
C LEU A 121 7.83 6.17 -14.73
N PHE A 122 7.64 6.68 -13.51
CA PHE A 122 7.00 5.92 -12.45
C PHE A 122 5.49 5.94 -12.66
N VAL A 123 4.90 4.76 -12.81
CA VAL A 123 3.47 4.60 -13.09
C VAL A 123 2.79 3.93 -11.90
N GLY A 124 1.88 4.67 -11.28
CA GLY A 124 1.02 4.25 -10.18
C GLY A 124 -0.26 3.54 -10.66
N PRO A 125 -1.03 2.96 -9.71
CA PRO A 125 -2.27 2.25 -10.00
C PRO A 125 -3.34 3.11 -10.71
N GLU A 126 -3.32 4.42 -10.48
CA GLU A 126 -4.26 5.40 -11.00
C GLU A 126 -4.06 5.75 -12.49
N ALA A 127 -3.01 5.25 -13.13
CA ALA A 127 -2.86 5.35 -14.57
C ALA A 127 -3.95 4.54 -15.30
N SER A 128 -4.60 5.15 -16.30
CA SER A 128 -5.64 4.48 -17.09
C SER A 128 -5.04 3.43 -18.02
N PRO A 129 -5.84 2.41 -18.43
CA PRO A 129 -5.42 1.43 -19.43
C PRO A 129 -4.83 2.07 -20.70
N ASP A 130 -5.46 3.13 -21.23
CA ASP A 130 -4.96 3.86 -22.40
C ASP A 130 -3.53 4.42 -22.21
N ILE A 131 -3.22 4.96 -21.02
CA ILE A 131 -1.86 5.45 -20.71
C ILE A 131 -0.87 4.29 -20.72
N LEU A 132 -1.26 3.15 -20.13
CA LEU A 132 -0.42 1.96 -20.10
C LEU A 132 -0.17 1.41 -21.50
N GLU A 133 -1.18 1.39 -22.36
CA GLU A 133 -1.06 0.97 -23.76
C GLU A 133 -0.15 1.91 -24.56
N GLN A 134 -0.30 3.22 -24.39
CA GLN A 134 0.58 4.21 -25.04
C GLN A 134 2.04 4.01 -24.62
N LEU A 135 2.32 3.86 -23.33
CA LEU A 135 3.68 3.62 -22.83
C LEU A 135 4.25 2.27 -23.28
N GLN A 136 3.40 1.26 -23.50
CA GLN A 136 3.85 -0.04 -24.04
C GLN A 136 4.27 0.03 -25.51
N GLN A 137 3.77 1.00 -26.26
CA GLN A 137 4.16 1.22 -27.65
C GLN A 137 5.55 1.90 -27.77
N GLU A 138 6.05 2.50 -26.68
CA GLU A 138 7.37 3.12 -26.63
C GLU A 138 8.50 2.09 -26.62
N LYS A 139 9.04 1.78 -27.80
CA LYS A 139 10.09 0.75 -27.99
C LYS A 139 11.38 0.98 -27.20
N ARG A 140 11.62 2.21 -26.72
CA ARG A 140 12.79 2.58 -25.91
C ARG A 140 12.60 2.25 -24.43
N LEU A 141 11.38 1.98 -24.00
CA LEU A 141 11.07 1.68 -22.62
C LEU A 141 10.96 0.18 -22.39
N GLN A 142 11.48 -0.25 -21.25
CA GLN A 142 11.17 -1.56 -20.69
C GLN A 142 10.19 -1.38 -19.54
N ARG A 143 9.02 -2.01 -19.63
CA ARG A 143 8.07 -2.04 -18.53
C ARG A 143 8.57 -2.99 -17.44
N LEU A 144 8.88 -2.45 -16.27
CA LEU A 144 9.16 -3.22 -15.05
C LEU A 144 7.95 -3.11 -14.12
N ALA A 145 7.24 -4.23 -13.93
CA ALA A 145 6.11 -4.30 -13.03
C ALA A 145 6.55 -4.89 -11.68
N SER A 146 6.39 -4.11 -10.61
CA SER A 146 6.62 -4.56 -9.25
C SER A 146 5.29 -4.88 -8.58
N ARG A 147 5.26 -5.96 -7.79
CA ARG A 147 4.13 -6.25 -6.92
C ARG A 147 4.10 -5.22 -5.80
N ARG A 148 2.99 -4.52 -5.65
CA ARG A 148 2.76 -3.66 -4.49
C ARG A 148 2.43 -4.53 -3.29
N ASN A 149 3.10 -4.30 -2.16
CA ASN A 149 2.78 -4.94 -0.89
C ASN A 149 1.53 -4.30 -0.26
N SER A 150 0.40 -4.39 -0.96
CA SER A 150 -0.89 -3.88 -0.53
C SER A 150 -1.98 -4.90 -0.85
N TYR A 151 -3.02 -4.92 -0.03
CA TYR A 151 -4.20 -5.76 -0.24
C TYR A 151 -5.44 -5.01 0.25
N THR A 152 -6.58 -5.31 -0.38
CA THR A 152 -7.87 -4.72 -0.03
C THR A 152 -8.64 -5.70 0.85
N LEU A 153 -9.22 -5.20 1.94
CA LEU A 153 -10.01 -5.99 2.89
C LEU A 153 -11.43 -5.44 3.01
N LEU A 154 -12.40 -6.35 3.03
CA LEU A 154 -13.74 -6.05 3.53
C LEU A 154 -13.79 -6.37 5.03
N TYR A 155 -13.78 -5.33 5.87
CA TYR A 155 -13.88 -5.49 7.31
C TYR A 155 -15.34 -5.70 7.73
N LEU A 156 -15.61 -6.79 8.44
CA LEU A 156 -16.94 -7.13 8.93
C LEU A 156 -17.07 -6.72 10.40
N ASN A 157 -18.04 -5.87 10.72
CA ASN A 157 -18.35 -5.52 12.11
C ASN A 157 -19.11 -6.66 12.80
N THR A 158 -18.37 -7.63 13.36
CA THR A 158 -18.94 -8.84 13.96
C THR A 158 -19.69 -8.59 15.28
N ARG A 159 -19.77 -7.35 15.75
CA ARG A 159 -20.57 -6.96 16.92
C ARG A 159 -22.03 -6.68 16.57
N MET A 160 -22.32 -6.46 15.28
CA MET A 160 -23.64 -6.07 14.79
C MET A 160 -24.34 -7.21 14.06
N PRO A 161 -25.64 -7.44 14.26
CA PRO A 161 -26.43 -8.28 13.37
C PRO A 161 -26.50 -7.69 11.95
N PRO A 162 -26.51 -8.53 10.89
CA PRO A 162 -26.42 -10.00 10.92
C PRO A 162 -24.97 -10.53 10.91
N LEU A 163 -23.96 -9.66 10.91
CA LEU A 163 -22.54 -10.04 10.81
C LEU A 163 -21.97 -10.71 12.07
N ASN A 164 -22.68 -10.67 13.19
CA ASN A 164 -22.36 -11.45 14.38
C ASN A 164 -22.54 -12.97 14.16
N ASP A 165 -23.38 -13.38 13.21
CA ASP A 165 -23.56 -14.76 12.79
C ASP A 165 -22.40 -15.24 11.90
N ARG A 166 -21.73 -16.33 12.30
CA ARG A 166 -20.62 -16.91 11.55
C ARG A 166 -21.06 -17.42 10.17
N SER A 167 -22.23 -18.02 10.08
CA SER A 167 -22.73 -18.59 8.82
C SER A 167 -23.03 -17.50 7.81
N VAL A 168 -23.54 -16.34 8.26
CA VAL A 168 -23.71 -15.16 7.39
C VAL A 168 -22.36 -14.69 6.86
N ARG A 169 -21.32 -14.57 7.71
CA ARG A 169 -19.98 -14.19 7.24
C ARG A 169 -19.38 -15.19 6.24
N GLN A 170 -19.62 -16.48 6.44
CA GLN A 170 -19.20 -17.52 5.49
C GLN A 170 -19.99 -17.43 4.19
N ALA A 171 -21.30 -17.20 4.24
CA ALA A 171 -22.11 -17.00 3.04
C ALA A 171 -21.62 -15.78 2.23
N LEU A 172 -21.26 -14.68 2.89
CA LEU A 172 -20.74 -13.49 2.21
C LEU A 172 -19.46 -13.80 1.42
N ILE A 173 -18.48 -14.52 1.98
CA ILE A 173 -17.25 -14.81 1.24
C ILE A 173 -17.47 -15.76 0.05
N TYR A 174 -18.43 -16.69 0.13
CA TYR A 174 -18.82 -17.52 -1.02
C TYR A 174 -19.68 -16.76 -2.05
N ALA A 175 -20.40 -15.72 -1.63
CA ALA A 175 -21.20 -14.89 -2.52
C ALA A 175 -20.33 -14.00 -3.43
N LEU A 176 -19.13 -13.64 -2.99
CA LEU A 176 -18.22 -12.78 -3.74
C LEU A 176 -17.56 -13.53 -4.91
N ASP A 177 -17.75 -13.03 -6.12
CA ASP A 177 -16.93 -13.41 -7.28
C ASP A 177 -15.67 -12.55 -7.33
N ARG A 178 -14.67 -12.95 -6.54
CA ARG A 178 -13.41 -12.19 -6.39
C ARG A 178 -12.59 -12.22 -7.68
N GLU A 179 -12.69 -13.31 -8.44
CA GLU A 179 -12.11 -13.46 -9.76
C GLU A 179 -12.70 -12.44 -10.74
N ALA A 180 -14.02 -12.29 -10.79
CA ALA A 180 -14.69 -11.28 -11.61
C ALA A 180 -14.32 -9.85 -11.17
N ILE A 181 -14.30 -9.56 -9.87
CA ILE A 181 -13.85 -8.25 -9.35
C ILE A 181 -12.44 -7.92 -9.86
N VAL A 182 -11.51 -8.89 -9.79
CA VAL A 182 -10.13 -8.68 -10.27
C VAL A 182 -10.09 -8.46 -11.78
N ALA A 183 -10.86 -9.23 -12.55
CA ALA A 183 -10.91 -9.11 -14.00
C ALA A 183 -11.51 -7.75 -14.44
N ASP A 184 -12.66 -7.40 -13.89
CA ASP A 184 -13.52 -6.33 -14.41
C ASP A 184 -13.25 -4.97 -13.75
N ARG A 185 -12.82 -4.95 -12.49
CA ARG A 185 -12.58 -3.70 -11.73
C ARG A 185 -11.11 -3.37 -11.57
N LEU A 186 -10.22 -4.36 -11.70
CA LEU A 186 -8.78 -4.20 -11.50
C LEU A 186 -7.96 -4.51 -12.76
N ASP A 187 -8.61 -4.68 -13.92
CA ASP A 187 -7.98 -5.00 -15.21
C ASP A 187 -7.05 -6.24 -15.15
N GLY A 188 -7.34 -7.20 -14.26
CA GLY A 188 -6.47 -8.36 -14.01
C GLY A 188 -5.14 -8.03 -13.34
N ARG A 189 -4.96 -6.81 -12.78
CA ARG A 189 -3.70 -6.34 -12.17
C ARG A 189 -3.53 -6.74 -10.70
N ALA A 190 -4.43 -7.55 -10.16
CA ALA A 190 -4.39 -8.03 -8.78
C ALA A 190 -4.35 -9.56 -8.70
N GLN A 191 -3.95 -10.07 -7.54
CA GLN A 191 -4.01 -11.49 -7.22
C GLN A 191 -4.99 -11.69 -6.07
N LEU A 192 -5.68 -12.82 -6.07
CA LEU A 192 -6.56 -13.17 -4.96
C LEU A 192 -5.76 -13.30 -3.66
N ALA A 193 -6.23 -12.59 -2.63
CA ALA A 193 -5.70 -12.71 -1.28
C ALA A 193 -6.57 -13.69 -0.48
N ASP A 194 -6.03 -14.87 -0.18
CA ASP A 194 -6.68 -15.86 0.69
C ASP A 194 -6.15 -15.80 2.14
N ASN A 195 -5.04 -15.09 2.39
CA ASN A 195 -4.52 -14.77 3.72
C ASN A 195 -3.91 -13.36 3.74
N PRO A 196 -3.74 -12.73 4.92
CA PRO A 196 -3.19 -11.38 5.03
C PRO A 196 -1.66 -11.32 4.85
N ILE A 197 -0.99 -12.45 4.58
CA ILE A 197 0.45 -12.53 4.43
C ILE A 197 0.79 -12.47 2.93
N VAL A 198 1.71 -11.59 2.57
CA VAL A 198 2.08 -11.40 1.15
C VAL A 198 2.77 -12.67 0.61
N PRO A 199 2.37 -13.19 -0.57
CA PRO A 199 3.05 -14.32 -1.21
C PRO A 199 4.55 -14.07 -1.41
N GLY A 200 5.35 -15.10 -1.11
CA GLY A 200 6.82 -15.04 -1.24
C GLY A 200 7.57 -14.60 0.01
N THR A 201 6.85 -14.24 1.08
CA THR A 201 7.45 -14.00 2.40
C THR A 201 7.66 -15.32 3.14
N TRP A 202 8.61 -15.33 4.08
CA TRP A 202 8.94 -16.53 4.89
C TRP A 202 7.76 -17.03 5.74
N ALA A 203 6.80 -16.16 6.05
CA ALA A 203 5.62 -16.46 6.85
C ALA A 203 4.40 -16.86 6.00
N TYR A 204 4.50 -16.82 4.67
CA TYR A 204 3.39 -17.16 3.78
C TYR A 204 3.16 -18.67 3.74
N SER A 205 1.89 -19.08 3.94
CA SER A 205 1.45 -20.45 3.67
C SER A 205 0.44 -20.46 2.53
N ALA A 206 0.72 -21.27 1.51
CA ALA A 206 -0.26 -21.62 0.48
C ALA A 206 -1.24 -22.72 0.92
N ASP A 207 -0.88 -23.47 1.97
CA ASP A 207 -1.70 -24.56 2.51
C ASP A 207 -2.72 -24.00 3.51
N ILE A 208 -3.69 -23.27 2.96
CA ILE A 208 -4.80 -22.69 3.70
C ILE A 208 -6.10 -22.89 2.94
N ARG A 209 -7.22 -22.81 3.67
CA ARG A 209 -8.54 -22.87 3.05
C ARG A 209 -8.79 -21.61 2.22
N SER A 210 -8.99 -21.80 0.91
CA SER A 210 -9.51 -20.76 0.02
C SER A 210 -11.04 -20.81 -0.06
N TYR A 211 -11.68 -19.66 -0.25
CA TYR A 211 -13.14 -19.52 -0.42
C TYR A 211 -13.42 -19.02 -1.84
N ARG A 212 -13.79 -19.90 -2.77
CA ARG A 212 -14.12 -19.51 -4.15
C ARG A 212 -15.60 -19.16 -4.25
N HIS A 213 -15.98 -18.43 -5.30
CA HIS A 213 -17.37 -18.09 -5.56
C HIS A 213 -18.24 -19.35 -5.66
N ASP A 214 -19.26 -19.47 -4.81
CA ASP A 214 -20.19 -20.60 -4.79
C ASP A 214 -21.59 -20.14 -4.33
N PRO A 215 -22.45 -19.72 -5.29
CA PRO A 215 -23.81 -19.28 -4.99
C PRO A 215 -24.69 -20.36 -4.33
N GLN A 216 -24.43 -21.65 -4.62
CA GLN A 216 -25.19 -22.74 -4.01
C GLN A 216 -24.82 -22.86 -2.53
N LYS A 217 -23.53 -22.83 -2.20
CA LYS A 217 -23.06 -22.86 -0.83
C LYS A 217 -23.53 -21.65 -0.03
N THR A 218 -23.51 -20.46 -0.64
CA THR A 218 -24.08 -19.23 -0.07
C THR A 218 -25.54 -19.44 0.32
N ARG A 219 -26.38 -19.94 -0.61
CA ARG A 219 -27.80 -20.19 -0.35
C ARG A 219 -28.00 -21.18 0.78
N SER A 220 -27.31 -22.32 0.76
CA SER A 220 -27.42 -23.34 1.81
C SER A 220 -27.02 -22.80 3.19
N LEU A 221 -25.92 -22.05 3.29
CA LEU A 221 -25.48 -21.46 4.57
C LEU A 221 -26.49 -20.46 5.13
N LEU A 222 -27.14 -19.67 4.27
CA LEU A 222 -28.16 -18.70 4.68
C LEU A 222 -29.45 -19.41 5.13
N GLU A 223 -29.92 -20.40 4.36
CA GLU A 223 -31.11 -21.21 4.68
C GLU A 223 -30.94 -21.98 5.99
N GLU A 224 -29.80 -22.65 6.18
CA GLU A 224 -29.45 -23.36 7.43
C GLU A 224 -29.43 -22.42 8.65
N SER A 225 -29.17 -21.13 8.40
CA SER A 225 -29.14 -20.08 9.43
C SER A 225 -30.49 -19.38 9.62
N GLY A 226 -31.55 -19.87 8.97
CA GLY A 226 -32.91 -19.37 9.11
C GLY A 226 -33.23 -18.14 8.25
N TRP A 227 -32.39 -17.79 7.27
CA TRP A 227 -32.70 -16.77 6.28
C TRP A 227 -33.49 -17.38 5.14
N GLN A 228 -34.61 -16.76 4.76
CA GLN A 228 -35.45 -17.21 3.65
C GLN A 228 -35.78 -16.04 2.74
N ILE A 229 -35.96 -16.32 1.45
CA ILE A 229 -36.41 -15.32 0.49
C ILE A 229 -37.90 -15.05 0.74
N ASN A 230 -38.26 -13.80 1.06
CA ASN A 230 -39.64 -13.38 1.23
C ASN A 230 -40.33 -13.17 -0.14
N SER A 231 -41.63 -12.83 -0.13
CA SER A 231 -42.41 -12.60 -1.36
C SER A 231 -41.90 -11.46 -2.25
N ARG A 232 -41.00 -10.60 -1.75
CA ARG A 232 -40.36 -9.52 -2.50
C ARG A 232 -38.99 -9.91 -3.07
N GLY A 233 -38.55 -11.16 -2.90
CA GLY A 233 -37.24 -11.61 -3.37
C GLY A 233 -36.08 -11.24 -2.44
N VAL A 234 -36.35 -10.75 -1.22
CA VAL A 234 -35.32 -10.31 -0.27
C VAL A 234 -35.12 -11.38 0.81
N LEU A 235 -33.87 -11.65 1.18
CA LEU A 235 -33.55 -12.51 2.31
C LEU A 235 -34.05 -11.89 3.61
N GLU A 236 -34.81 -12.64 4.38
CA GLU A 236 -35.45 -12.21 5.62
C GLU A 236 -35.30 -13.28 6.70
N LYS A 237 -35.09 -12.85 7.94
CA LYS A 237 -35.12 -13.68 9.14
C LYS A 237 -35.83 -12.92 10.25
N GLU A 238 -36.87 -13.52 10.84
CA GLU A 238 -37.64 -12.93 11.95
C GLU A 238 -38.16 -11.50 11.64
N GLY A 239 -38.64 -11.29 10.40
CA GLY A 239 -39.16 -10.00 9.95
C GLY A 239 -38.08 -8.94 9.65
N ARG A 240 -36.79 -9.30 9.67
CA ARG A 240 -35.67 -8.41 9.34
C ARG A 240 -35.04 -8.81 8.02
N GLU A 241 -34.97 -7.87 7.08
CA GLU A 241 -34.26 -8.05 5.81
C GLU A 241 -32.74 -8.15 6.05
N LEU A 242 -32.06 -8.98 5.26
CA LEU A 242 -30.60 -9.00 5.19
C LEU A 242 -30.15 -7.77 4.42
N ARG A 243 -29.77 -6.73 5.15
CA ARG A 243 -29.23 -5.50 4.59
C ARG A 243 -27.88 -5.21 5.24
N LEU A 244 -26.90 -4.89 4.40
CA LEU A 244 -25.57 -4.52 4.82
C LEU A 244 -25.24 -3.15 4.23
N GLU A 245 -24.48 -2.36 4.99
CA GLU A 245 -23.93 -1.10 4.52
C GLU A 245 -22.42 -1.30 4.33
N ILE A 246 -21.93 -0.94 3.15
CA ILE A 246 -20.51 -0.98 2.81
C ILE A 246 -19.99 0.45 2.86
N LEU A 247 -19.06 0.70 3.77
CA LEU A 247 -18.39 1.98 3.90
C LEU A 247 -17.00 1.89 3.29
N THR A 248 -16.67 2.87 2.45
CA THR A 248 -15.33 3.06 1.88
C THR A 248 -15.03 4.56 1.85
N ASP A 249 -13.75 4.92 1.74
CA ASP A 249 -13.35 6.28 1.43
C ASP A 249 -13.49 6.58 -0.07
N ASN A 250 -13.09 7.78 -0.49
CA ASN A 250 -13.26 8.27 -1.86
C ASN A 250 -12.21 7.72 -2.85
N ASP A 251 -11.51 6.65 -2.48
CA ASP A 251 -10.56 5.98 -3.36
C ASP A 251 -11.31 5.31 -4.52
N PRO A 252 -11.01 5.67 -5.79
CA PRO A 252 -11.77 5.18 -6.94
C PRO A 252 -11.78 3.65 -7.08
N GLU A 253 -10.68 2.98 -6.72
CA GLU A 253 -10.57 1.53 -6.78
C GLU A 253 -11.51 0.88 -5.77
N ARG A 254 -11.48 1.34 -4.51
CA ARG A 254 -12.37 0.80 -3.46
C ARG A 254 -13.84 1.12 -3.70
N VAL A 255 -14.15 2.29 -4.26
CA VAL A 255 -15.52 2.63 -4.67
C VAL A 255 -16.01 1.68 -5.76
N ALA A 256 -15.21 1.43 -6.79
CA ALA A 256 -15.57 0.50 -7.87
C ALA A 256 -15.76 -0.94 -7.36
N ILE A 257 -14.88 -1.42 -6.47
CA ILE A 257 -15.04 -2.72 -5.80
C ILE A 257 -16.32 -2.74 -4.96
N GLY A 258 -16.58 -1.69 -4.16
CA GLY A 258 -17.77 -1.59 -3.32
C GLY A 258 -19.07 -1.64 -4.12
N GLN A 259 -19.09 -1.01 -5.31
CA GLN A 259 -20.22 -1.06 -6.24
C GLN A 259 -20.41 -2.44 -6.89
N GLU A 260 -19.34 -3.18 -7.14
CA GLU A 260 -19.43 -4.55 -7.68
C GLU A 260 -19.98 -5.54 -6.64
N ILE A 261 -19.72 -5.29 -5.36
CA ILE A 261 -20.21 -6.12 -4.25
C ILE A 261 -21.70 -5.85 -3.95
N ALA A 262 -22.17 -4.62 -4.18
CA ALA A 262 -23.50 -4.14 -3.79
C ALA A 262 -24.60 -4.51 -4.79
#